data_AF-A0A254SBJ5-F1
#
_entry.id   AF-A0A254SBJ5-F1
#
_cell.length_a   1.000
_cell.length_b   1.000
_cell.length_c   1.000
_cell.angle_alpha   90.00
_cell.angle_beta   90.00
_cell.angle_gamma   90.00
#
_symmetry.space_group_name_H-M   'P 1'
#
loop_
_entity.id
_entity.type
_entity.pdbx_description
1 polymer ?
#
loop_
_entity_poly.entity_id
_entity_poly.type
_entity_poly.pdbx_seq_one_letter_code
_entity_poly.pdbx_strand_id
1 'polypeptide(L)'
;MSELTRLGILATIIQAVVLVVVIAKTNKLIKREKNFFLPFFFILSMSSFFLSDVYWLAYDFLKPDIRMPIASNEIAECAMVLLLSAALESILTDKRKYAGEIAFAFLFIGANIALWIVWSGEWFQDIFFGIPYIYFLWLIIRGLKTRQALSQREMWLAMMMSVFVLIMHVAIRFIDGFSQSLVVFLCHVFMFGMIVWLGVRSVRLKDFFVSSAFFLWTNLVMFSSVSFYYYIAFFASTIALPMMYISMKKELLSDDIC
;
A
#
# COMPACT_ATOMS: atom_id res chain seq x y z
N MET A 1 12.54 23.77 12.76
CA MET A 1 11.54 22.87 12.16
C MET A 1 11.09 23.44 10.85
N SER A 2 11.41 22.81 9.72
CA SER A 2 11.00 23.29 8.40
C SER A 2 9.48 23.14 8.24
N GLU A 3 8.86 23.88 7.31
CA GLU A 3 7.44 23.74 7.01
C GLU A 3 7.08 22.31 6.57
N LEU A 4 8.01 21.62 5.89
CA LEU A 4 7.86 20.22 5.53
C LEU A 4 7.73 19.32 6.77
N THR A 5 8.54 19.53 7.81
CA THR A 5 8.42 18.73 9.05
C THR A 5 7.06 18.90 9.73
N ARG A 6 6.48 20.10 9.70
CA ARG A 6 5.15 20.36 10.28
C ARG A 6 4.03 19.67 9.49
N LEU A 7 4.13 19.68 8.16
CA LEU A 7 3.18 18.98 7.29
C LEU A 7 3.24 17.46 7.50
N GLY A 8 4.42 16.89 7.67
CA GLY A 8 4.60 15.48 8.00
C GLY A 8 3.89 15.09 9.29
N ILE A 9 4.16 15.81 10.39
CA ILE A 9 3.51 15.54 11.68
C ILE A 9 1.99 15.66 11.57
N LEU A 10 1.49 16.70 10.89
CA LEU A 10 0.05 16.88 10.71
C LEU A 10 -0.56 15.70 9.92
N ALA A 11 0.09 15.26 8.84
CA ALA A 11 -0.36 14.13 8.03
C ALA A 11 -0.40 12.84 8.86
N THR A 12 0.66 12.56 9.64
CA THR A 12 0.72 11.39 10.52
C THR A 12 -0.36 11.43 11.62
N ILE A 13 -0.62 12.60 12.23
CA ILE A 13 -1.71 12.75 13.21
C ILE A 13 -3.07 12.46 12.56
N ILE A 14 -3.32 12.99 11.36
CA ILE A 14 -4.57 12.74 10.63
C ILE A 14 -4.72 11.24 10.34
N GLN A 15 -3.67 10.58 9.86
CA GLN A 15 -3.69 9.14 9.61
C GLN A 15 -3.93 8.34 10.89
N ALA A 16 -3.26 8.68 11.98
CA ALA A 16 -3.45 8.04 13.29
C ALA A 16 -4.91 8.15 13.76
N VAL A 17 -5.55 9.32 13.60
CA VAL A 17 -6.97 9.51 13.92
C VAL A 17 -7.86 8.63 13.02
N VAL A 18 -7.59 8.60 11.71
CA VAL A 18 -8.33 7.75 10.76
C VAL A 18 -8.20 6.27 11.14
N LEU A 19 -6.99 5.81 11.48
CA LEU A 19 -6.74 4.45 11.93
C LEU A 19 -7.51 4.12 13.21
N VAL A 20 -7.50 4.99 14.22
CA VAL A 20 -8.29 4.81 15.45
C VAL A 20 -9.78 4.66 15.15
N VAL A 21 -10.31 5.50 14.24
CA VAL A 21 -11.72 5.41 13.81
C VAL A 21 -12.00 4.08 13.10
N VAL A 22 -11.13 3.67 12.18
CA VAL A 22 -11.25 2.39 11.46
C VAL A 22 -11.18 1.21 12.42
N ILE A 23 -10.21 1.17 13.33
CA ILE A 23 -10.06 0.12 14.36
C ILE A 23 -11.31 0.03 15.23
N ALA A 24 -11.80 1.17 15.75
CA ALA A 24 -12.99 1.22 16.59
C ALA A 24 -14.25 0.73 15.86
N LYS A 25 -14.38 1.06 14.56
CA LYS A 25 -15.50 0.61 13.72
C LYS A 25 -15.40 -0.87 13.39
N THR A 26 -14.22 -1.40 13.05
CA THR A 26 -13.99 -2.83 12.82
C THR A 26 -14.27 -3.64 14.08
N ASN A 27 -13.84 -3.19 15.26
CA ASN A 27 -14.13 -3.86 16.52
C ASN A 27 -15.65 -3.99 16.78
N LYS A 28 -16.43 -2.98 16.40
CA LYS A 28 -17.90 -3.05 16.49
C LYS A 28 -18.51 -4.05 15.51
N LEU A 29 -17.90 -4.29 14.34
CA LEU A 29 -18.33 -5.32 13.38
C LEU A 29 -18.04 -6.72 13.91
N ILE A 30 -16.86 -6.97 14.49
CA ILE A 30 -16.49 -8.28 15.06
C ILE A 30 -17.51 -8.75 16.11
N LYS A 31 -18.05 -7.81 16.90
CA LYS A 31 -19.06 -8.13 17.94
C LYS A 31 -20.44 -8.50 17.38
N ARG A 32 -20.70 -8.27 16.09
CA ARG A 32 -22.02 -8.44 15.46
C ARG A 32 -22.09 -9.66 14.55
N GLU A 33 -21.03 -9.91 13.79
CA GLU A 33 -21.05 -10.93 12.72
C GLU A 33 -20.52 -12.30 13.17
N LYS A 34 -20.99 -13.37 12.50
CA LYS A 34 -20.53 -14.74 12.77
C LYS A 34 -19.16 -15.05 12.15
N ASN A 35 -18.81 -14.40 11.03
CA ASN A 35 -17.50 -14.56 10.39
C ASN A 35 -16.48 -13.55 10.94
N PHE A 36 -15.64 -14.00 11.88
CA PHE A 36 -14.71 -13.12 12.59
C PHE A 36 -13.33 -13.01 11.93
N PHE A 37 -12.94 -13.92 11.03
CA PHE A 37 -11.56 -14.01 10.54
C PHE A 37 -11.11 -12.78 9.75
N LEU A 38 -11.88 -12.39 8.73
CA LEU A 38 -11.59 -11.20 7.92
C LEU A 38 -11.43 -9.92 8.78
N PRO A 39 -12.42 -9.52 9.60
CA PRO A 39 -12.30 -8.31 10.40
C PRO A 39 -11.27 -8.43 11.52
N PHE A 40 -10.97 -9.64 12.01
CA PHE A 40 -9.90 -9.88 12.98
C PHE A 40 -8.51 -9.62 12.39
N PHE A 41 -8.19 -10.17 11.22
CA PHE A 41 -6.92 -9.87 10.55
C PHE A 41 -6.83 -8.40 10.13
N PHE A 42 -7.95 -7.83 9.68
CA PHE A 42 -8.00 -6.42 9.33
C PHE A 42 -7.74 -5.49 10.53
N ILE A 43 -8.36 -5.72 11.69
CA ILE A 43 -8.13 -4.88 12.87
C ILE A 43 -6.68 -4.98 13.37
N LEU A 44 -6.09 -6.19 13.35
CA LEU A 44 -4.68 -6.37 13.72
C LEU A 44 -3.74 -5.66 12.75
N SER A 45 -4.07 -5.71 11.45
CA SER A 45 -3.32 -4.97 10.44
C SER A 45 -3.36 -3.46 10.70
N MET A 46 -4.56 -2.89 10.87
CA MET A 46 -4.72 -1.45 11.15
C MET A 46 -4.04 -1.04 12.46
N SER A 47 -4.05 -1.92 13.47
CA SER A 47 -3.35 -1.69 14.74
C SER A 47 -1.83 -1.70 14.56
N SER A 48 -1.32 -2.60 13.71
CA SER A 48 0.11 -2.63 13.37
C SER A 48 0.51 -1.38 12.60
N PHE A 49 -0.34 -0.90 11.68
CA PHE A 49 -0.06 0.34 10.97
C PHE A 49 -0.08 1.56 11.91
N PHE A 50 -1.04 1.61 12.83
CA PHE A 50 -1.08 2.64 13.87
C PHE A 50 0.17 2.62 14.74
N LEU A 51 0.67 1.43 15.09
CA LEU A 51 1.91 1.28 15.84
C LEU A 51 3.12 1.80 15.05
N SER A 52 3.15 1.64 13.72
CA SER A 52 4.15 2.27 12.85
C SER A 52 4.15 3.80 13.01
N ASP A 53 2.97 4.42 12.90
CA ASP A 53 2.80 5.87 13.06
C ASP A 53 3.23 6.35 14.46
N VAL A 54 2.88 5.60 15.51
CA VAL A 54 3.29 5.92 16.88
C VAL A 54 4.80 5.81 17.06
N TYR A 55 5.45 4.78 16.50
CA TYR A 55 6.91 4.69 16.56
C TYR A 55 7.58 5.85 15.85
N TRP A 56 7.06 6.26 14.68
CA TRP A 56 7.55 7.42 13.95
C TRP A 56 7.45 8.70 14.77
N LEU A 57 6.26 8.98 15.32
CA LEU A 57 6.02 10.17 16.15
C LEU A 57 6.88 10.18 17.42
N ALA A 58 6.99 9.03 18.09
CA ALA A 58 7.79 8.91 19.30
C ALA A 58 9.28 9.12 19.00
N TYR A 59 9.79 8.55 17.90
CA TYR A 59 11.18 8.67 17.53
C TYR A 59 11.53 10.10 17.10
N ASP A 60 10.72 10.73 16.26
CA ASP A 60 10.87 12.15 15.88
C ASP A 60 10.93 13.08 17.09
N PHE A 61 10.11 12.81 18.11
CA PHE A 61 10.10 13.60 19.32
C PHE A 61 11.33 13.35 20.20
N LEU A 62 11.75 12.10 20.34
CA LEU A 62 12.84 11.71 21.24
C LEU A 62 14.24 11.95 20.65
N LYS A 63 14.38 11.80 19.33
CA LYS A 63 15.66 11.86 18.60
C LYS A 63 15.48 12.55 17.24
N PRO A 64 15.17 13.86 17.23
CA PRO A 64 15.03 14.60 15.99
C PRO A 64 16.32 14.52 15.17
N ASP A 65 16.18 14.43 13.85
CA ASP A 65 17.26 14.45 12.85
C ASP A 65 18.26 13.26 12.91
N ILE A 66 17.96 12.20 13.67
CA ILE A 66 18.76 10.97 13.68
C ILE A 66 18.04 9.89 12.87
N ARG A 67 18.76 9.13 12.02
CA ARG A 67 18.16 7.96 11.33
C ARG A 67 17.79 6.89 12.37
N MET A 68 16.56 6.39 12.34
CA MET A 68 16.12 5.31 13.23
C MET A 68 16.84 4.01 12.89
N PRO A 69 17.64 3.41 13.80
CA PRO A 69 18.32 2.15 13.52
C PRO A 69 17.36 0.97 13.68
N ILE A 70 17.24 0.12 12.66
CA ILE A 70 16.23 -0.97 12.55
C ILE A 70 14.85 -0.41 12.91
N ALA A 71 14.23 0.20 11.91
CA ALA A 71 13.01 0.95 12.05
C ALA A 71 11.88 0.05 12.59
N SER A 72 11.57 0.12 13.89
CA SER A 72 10.44 -0.61 14.49
C SER A 72 9.12 -0.33 13.75
N ASN A 73 9.03 0.83 13.09
CA ASN A 73 7.96 1.18 12.16
C ASN A 73 7.91 0.24 10.93
N GLU A 74 9.04 -0.15 10.34
CA GLU A 74 9.08 -1.11 9.23
C GLU A 74 8.67 -2.52 9.66
N ILE A 75 9.02 -2.95 10.89
CA ILE A 75 8.52 -4.22 11.44
C ILE A 75 6.99 -4.17 11.55
N ALA A 76 6.45 -3.04 12.01
CA ALA A 76 5.01 -2.84 12.15
C ALA A 76 4.29 -2.77 10.79
N GLU A 77 4.90 -2.16 9.77
CA GLU A 77 4.42 -2.15 8.38
C GLU A 77 4.49 -3.53 7.73
N CYS A 78 5.57 -4.26 7.95
CA CYS A 78 5.72 -5.65 7.52
C CYS A 78 4.60 -6.53 8.12
N ALA A 79 4.37 -6.40 9.43
CA ALA A 79 3.27 -7.10 10.11
C ALA A 79 1.90 -6.68 9.54
N MET A 80 1.69 -5.38 9.30
CA MET A 80 0.47 -4.87 8.67
C MET A 80 0.23 -5.53 7.31
N VAL A 81 1.24 -5.62 6.44
CA VAL A 81 1.14 -6.22 5.10
C VAL A 81 0.83 -7.71 5.18
N LEU A 82 1.48 -8.45 6.08
CA LEU A 82 1.21 -9.88 6.29
C LEU A 82 -0.22 -10.11 6.82
N LEU A 83 -0.70 -9.26 7.73
CA LEU A 83 -2.05 -9.34 8.29
C LEU A 83 -3.12 -8.96 7.25
N LEU A 84 -2.86 -7.97 6.37
CA LEU A 84 -3.74 -7.71 5.21
C LEU A 84 -3.75 -8.88 4.25
N SER A 85 -2.61 -9.51 4.04
CA SER A 85 -2.50 -10.69 3.20
C SER A 85 -3.37 -11.84 3.75
N ALA A 86 -3.30 -12.10 5.06
CA ALA A 86 -4.18 -13.06 5.72
C ALA A 86 -5.67 -12.69 5.60
N ALA A 87 -6.01 -11.40 5.72
CA ALA A 87 -7.37 -10.90 5.51
C ALA A 87 -7.86 -11.17 4.07
N LEU A 88 -7.05 -10.84 3.05
CA LEU A 88 -7.37 -11.12 1.64
C LEU A 88 -7.45 -12.62 1.33
N GLU A 89 -6.58 -13.41 1.94
CA GLU A 89 -6.59 -14.87 1.77
C GLU A 89 -7.85 -15.50 2.36
N SER A 90 -8.37 -14.98 3.48
CA SER A 90 -9.59 -15.49 4.12
C SER A 90 -10.85 -15.42 3.22
N ILE A 91 -10.84 -14.55 2.21
CA ILE A 91 -11.95 -14.35 1.27
C ILE A 91 -11.66 -14.91 -0.14
N LEU A 92 -10.50 -15.56 -0.33
CA LEU A 92 -10.17 -16.25 -1.57
C LEU A 92 -10.68 -17.70 -1.51
N THR A 93 -11.63 -18.01 -2.38
CA THR A 93 -12.22 -19.36 -2.49
C THR A 93 -11.42 -20.28 -3.41
N ASP A 94 -10.73 -19.71 -4.41
CA ASP A 94 -9.89 -20.47 -5.32
C ASP A 94 -8.58 -20.90 -4.62
N LYS A 95 -8.10 -22.10 -4.91
CA LYS A 95 -6.78 -22.63 -4.47
C LYS A 95 -5.76 -22.69 -5.61
N ARG A 96 -6.17 -22.41 -6.85
CA ARG A 96 -5.29 -22.41 -8.03
C ARG A 96 -4.27 -21.29 -7.93
N LYS A 97 -3.01 -21.64 -8.12
CA LYS A 97 -1.87 -20.71 -8.19
C LYS A 97 -1.45 -20.59 -9.66
N TYR A 98 -1.54 -19.40 -10.24
CA TYR A 98 -1.06 -19.17 -11.59
C TYR A 98 0.38 -18.65 -11.53
N ALA A 99 1.31 -19.41 -12.13
CA ALA A 99 2.74 -19.10 -12.10
C ALA A 99 3.06 -17.69 -12.63
N GLY A 100 2.31 -17.21 -13.63
CA GLY A 100 2.51 -15.86 -14.19
C GLY A 100 2.22 -14.73 -13.19
N GLU A 101 1.31 -14.93 -12.23
CA GLU A 101 0.99 -13.92 -11.20
C GLU A 101 2.11 -13.81 -10.17
N ILE A 102 2.63 -14.97 -9.76
CA ILE A 102 3.77 -15.06 -8.84
C ILE A 102 5.01 -14.45 -9.50
N ALA A 103 5.27 -14.80 -10.77
CA ALA A 103 6.39 -14.26 -11.52
C ALA A 103 6.30 -12.74 -11.65
N PHE A 104 5.14 -12.19 -12.00
CA PHE A 104 4.97 -10.75 -12.07
C PHE A 104 5.17 -10.07 -10.71
N ALA A 105 4.57 -10.59 -9.63
CA ALA A 105 4.71 -10.00 -8.31
C ALA A 105 6.17 -10.00 -7.83
N PHE A 106 6.87 -11.11 -8.05
CA PHE A 106 8.29 -11.26 -7.71
C PHE A 106 9.17 -10.31 -8.51
N LEU A 107 8.96 -10.21 -9.83
CA LEU A 107 9.75 -9.33 -10.70
C LEU A 107 9.48 -7.85 -10.39
N PHE A 108 8.21 -7.47 -10.20
CA PHE A 108 7.85 -6.08 -9.97
C PHE A 108 8.32 -5.58 -8.59
N ILE A 109 7.99 -6.29 -7.51
CA ILE A 109 8.44 -5.89 -6.17
C ILE A 109 9.94 -6.13 -6.01
N GLY A 110 10.50 -7.20 -6.58
CA GLY A 110 11.95 -7.41 -6.59
C GLY A 110 12.73 -6.26 -7.23
N ALA A 111 12.19 -5.67 -8.31
CA ALA A 111 12.78 -4.48 -8.92
C ALA A 111 12.57 -3.21 -8.07
N ASN A 112 11.45 -3.07 -7.33
CA ASN A 112 11.29 -2.00 -6.34
C ASN A 112 12.27 -2.14 -5.17
N ILE A 113 12.48 -3.36 -4.66
CA ILE A 113 13.49 -3.65 -3.63
C ILE A 113 14.87 -3.24 -4.13
N ALA A 114 15.23 -3.57 -5.37
CA ALA A 114 16.50 -3.13 -5.95
C ALA A 114 16.62 -1.60 -6.02
N LEU A 115 15.55 -0.90 -6.40
CA LEU A 115 15.52 0.57 -6.40
C LEU A 115 15.64 1.15 -4.98
N TRP A 116 15.01 0.54 -3.99
CA TRP A 116 15.14 0.92 -2.58
C TRP A 116 16.54 0.70 -2.06
N ILE A 117 17.17 -0.46 -2.32
CA ILE A 117 18.57 -0.73 -1.93
C ILE A 117 19.51 0.32 -2.53
N VAL A 118 19.32 0.66 -3.80
CA VAL A 118 20.12 1.70 -4.49
C VAL A 118 19.92 3.08 -3.86
N TRP A 119 18.75 3.34 -3.25
CA TRP A 119 18.44 4.61 -2.59
C TRP A 119 18.87 4.65 -1.11
N SER A 120 18.56 3.60 -0.33
CA SER A 120 18.75 3.50 1.12
C SER A 120 20.16 3.08 1.51
N GLY A 121 20.83 2.31 0.65
CA GLY A 121 22.07 1.60 0.93
C GLY A 121 21.91 0.36 1.82
N GLU A 122 20.69 -0.03 2.21
CA GLU A 122 20.40 -1.05 3.23
C GLU A 122 19.86 -2.36 2.64
N TRP A 123 20.77 -3.30 2.37
CA TRP A 123 20.45 -4.51 1.63
C TRP A 123 19.57 -5.49 2.41
N PHE A 124 19.97 -5.77 3.65
CA PHE A 124 19.31 -6.78 4.47
C PHE A 124 17.87 -6.35 4.79
N GLN A 125 17.70 -5.13 5.25
CA GLN A 125 16.40 -4.56 5.63
C GLN A 125 15.42 -4.56 4.45
N ASP A 126 15.82 -4.00 3.31
CA ASP A 126 14.95 -3.86 2.13
C ASP A 126 14.53 -5.21 1.54
N ILE A 127 15.41 -6.22 1.56
CA ILE A 127 15.08 -7.57 1.09
C ILE A 127 14.07 -8.23 2.03
N PHE A 128 14.36 -8.26 3.34
CA PHE A 128 13.52 -8.96 4.30
C PHE A 128 12.13 -8.33 4.43
N PHE A 129 12.04 -6.99 4.47
CA PHE A 129 10.77 -6.30 4.56
C PHE A 129 10.04 -6.15 3.22
N GLY A 130 10.75 -6.29 2.09
CA GLY A 130 10.14 -6.30 0.76
C GLY A 130 9.44 -7.63 0.39
N ILE A 131 9.88 -8.78 0.91
CA ILE A 131 9.28 -10.09 0.61
C ILE A 131 7.76 -10.14 0.92
N PRO A 132 7.27 -9.66 2.07
CA PRO A 132 5.84 -9.56 2.35
C PRO A 132 5.03 -8.84 1.26
N TYR A 133 5.59 -7.81 0.62
CA TYR A 133 4.93 -7.08 -0.46
C TYR A 133 4.76 -7.94 -1.73
N ILE A 134 5.68 -8.86 -2.00
CA ILE A 134 5.54 -9.85 -3.10
C ILE A 134 4.29 -10.70 -2.85
N TYR A 135 4.15 -11.23 -1.63
CA TYR A 135 3.02 -12.06 -1.25
C TYR A 135 1.69 -11.28 -1.32
N PHE A 136 1.70 -10.07 -0.79
CA PHE A 136 0.53 -9.18 -0.79
C PHE A 136 0.07 -8.82 -2.21
N LEU A 137 1.00 -8.41 -3.08
CA LEU A 137 0.70 -8.11 -4.48
C LEU A 137 0.17 -9.35 -5.22
N TRP A 138 0.76 -10.51 -4.97
CA TRP A 138 0.29 -11.77 -5.56
C TRP A 138 -1.17 -12.05 -5.19
N LEU A 139 -1.54 -11.93 -3.91
CA LEU A 139 -2.93 -12.09 -3.45
C LEU A 139 -3.87 -11.05 -4.07
N ILE A 140 -3.42 -9.80 -4.20
CA ILE A 140 -4.18 -8.73 -4.87
C ILE A 140 -4.50 -9.11 -6.31
N ILE A 141 -3.48 -9.44 -7.11
CA ILE A 141 -3.65 -9.79 -8.53
C ILE A 141 -4.58 -10.98 -8.68
N ARG A 142 -4.40 -11.99 -7.83
CA ARG A 142 -5.20 -13.20 -7.83
C ARG A 142 -6.66 -12.91 -7.54
N GLY A 143 -6.96 -12.15 -6.48
CA GLY A 143 -8.35 -11.81 -6.13
C GLY A 143 -9.02 -10.91 -7.16
N LEU A 144 -8.30 -9.95 -7.74
CA LEU A 144 -8.81 -9.10 -8.82
C LEU A 144 -9.26 -9.94 -10.03
N LYS A 145 -8.49 -10.99 -10.38
CA LYS A 145 -8.85 -11.91 -11.47
C LYS A 145 -9.98 -12.85 -11.11
N THR A 146 -9.90 -13.51 -9.95
CA THR A 146 -10.92 -14.48 -9.52
C THR A 146 -12.30 -13.82 -9.40
N ARG A 147 -12.34 -12.57 -8.94
CA ARG A 147 -13.59 -11.80 -8.81
C ARG A 147 -13.97 -11.00 -10.04
N GLN A 148 -13.12 -10.99 -11.07
CA GLN A 148 -13.28 -10.16 -12.26
C GLN A 148 -13.56 -8.68 -11.91
N ALA A 149 -12.97 -8.20 -10.81
CA ALA A 149 -13.22 -6.85 -10.29
C ALA A 149 -12.72 -5.78 -11.27
N LEU A 150 -11.68 -6.12 -12.05
CA LEU A 150 -11.20 -5.34 -13.18
C LEU A 150 -11.32 -6.17 -14.46
N SER A 151 -11.64 -5.50 -15.56
CA SER A 151 -11.62 -6.16 -16.86
C SER A 151 -10.20 -6.56 -17.26
N GLN A 152 -10.06 -7.55 -18.15
CA GLN A 152 -8.73 -7.99 -18.61
C GLN A 152 -7.90 -6.85 -19.20
N ARG A 153 -8.55 -5.90 -19.89
CA ARG A 153 -7.90 -4.69 -20.45
C ARG A 153 -7.34 -3.79 -19.36
N GLU A 154 -8.06 -3.65 -18.26
CA GLU A 154 -7.63 -2.85 -17.11
C GLU A 154 -6.50 -3.51 -16.34
N MET A 155 -6.53 -4.83 -16.19
CA MET A 155 -5.42 -5.58 -15.63
C MET A 155 -4.15 -5.41 -16.46
N TRP A 156 -4.27 -5.48 -17.79
CA TRP A 156 -3.15 -5.19 -18.69
C TRP A 156 -2.67 -3.74 -18.59
N LEU A 157 -3.60 -2.78 -18.53
CA LEU A 157 -3.25 -1.37 -18.35
C LEU A 157 -2.46 -1.16 -17.05
N ALA A 158 -2.95 -1.68 -15.92
CA ALA A 158 -2.27 -1.57 -14.63
C ALA A 158 -0.87 -2.20 -14.66
N MET A 159 -0.73 -3.37 -15.29
CA MET A 159 0.56 -4.05 -15.47
C MET A 159 1.53 -3.20 -16.30
N MET A 160 1.08 -2.72 -17.47
CA MET A 160 1.91 -1.89 -18.36
C MET A 160 2.34 -0.59 -17.67
N MET A 161 1.42 0.08 -16.96
CA MET A 161 1.74 1.31 -16.23
C MET A 161 2.72 1.06 -15.09
N SER A 162 2.58 -0.05 -14.37
CA SER A 162 3.52 -0.44 -13.31
C SER A 162 4.93 -0.66 -13.85
N VAL A 163 5.06 -1.42 -14.95
CA VAL A 163 6.35 -1.65 -15.61
C VAL A 163 6.93 -0.37 -16.18
N PHE A 164 6.10 0.47 -16.79
CA PHE A 164 6.52 1.74 -17.37
C PHE A 164 7.09 2.71 -16.32
N VAL A 165 6.40 2.86 -15.17
CA VAL A 165 6.88 3.66 -14.04
C VAL A 165 8.22 3.14 -13.52
N LEU A 166 8.39 1.82 -13.46
CA LEU A 166 9.64 1.21 -13.01
C LEU A 166 10.79 1.51 -13.99
N ILE A 167 10.56 1.37 -15.29
CA ILE A 167 11.54 1.73 -16.33
C ILE A 167 11.92 3.21 -16.23
N MET A 168 10.94 4.10 -15.99
CA MET A 168 11.23 5.52 -15.80
C MET A 168 12.12 5.79 -14.59
N HIS A 169 11.86 5.14 -13.45
CA HIS A 169 12.72 5.29 -12.26
C HIS A 169 14.16 4.84 -12.50
N VAL A 170 14.34 3.75 -13.24
CA VAL A 170 15.67 3.29 -13.66
C VAL A 170 16.31 4.32 -14.59
N ALA A 171 15.57 4.80 -15.60
CA ALA A 171 16.08 5.76 -16.58
C ALA A 171 16.55 7.08 -15.96
N ILE A 172 15.83 7.59 -14.94
CA ILE A 172 16.16 8.83 -14.21
C ILE A 172 17.59 8.81 -13.63
N ARG A 173 18.15 7.62 -13.36
CA ARG A 173 19.51 7.45 -12.83
C ARG A 173 20.63 7.62 -13.87
N PHE A 174 20.31 7.55 -15.17
CA PHE A 174 21.29 7.55 -16.25
C PHE A 174 21.18 8.77 -17.19
N ILE A 175 20.20 9.64 -16.97
CA ILE A 175 19.95 10.82 -17.80
C ILE A 175 20.05 12.08 -16.95
N ASP A 176 20.54 13.16 -17.57
CA ASP A 176 20.74 14.45 -16.90
C ASP A 176 20.04 15.59 -17.67
N GLY A 177 19.91 16.73 -17.00
CA GLY A 177 19.40 17.97 -17.60
C GLY A 177 17.91 17.91 -17.96
N PHE A 178 17.53 18.50 -19.11
CA PHE A 178 16.12 18.62 -19.50
C PHE A 178 15.42 17.26 -19.67
N SER A 179 16.11 16.25 -20.20
CA SER A 179 15.58 14.90 -20.37
C SER A 179 15.23 14.26 -19.03
N GLN A 180 16.06 14.47 -18.01
CA GLN A 180 15.78 13.99 -16.65
C GLN A 180 14.51 14.62 -16.10
N SER A 181 14.40 15.96 -16.17
CA SER A 181 13.21 16.68 -15.71
C SER A 181 11.94 16.22 -16.43
N LEU A 182 12.00 15.95 -17.74
CA LEU A 182 10.88 15.44 -18.50
C LEU A 182 10.47 14.03 -18.06
N VAL A 183 11.43 13.11 -17.89
CA VAL A 183 11.12 11.75 -17.43
C VAL A 183 10.59 11.75 -16.00
N VAL A 184 11.15 12.57 -15.11
CA VAL A 184 10.61 12.79 -13.76
C VAL A 184 9.17 13.26 -13.82
N PHE A 185 8.89 14.29 -14.62
CA PHE A 185 7.53 14.81 -14.78
C PHE A 185 6.55 13.74 -15.28
N LEU A 186 6.90 13.03 -16.35
CA LEU A 186 6.07 11.94 -16.88
C LEU A 186 5.86 10.85 -15.83
N CYS A 187 6.91 10.45 -15.12
CA CYS A 187 6.83 9.44 -14.07
C CYS A 187 5.79 9.83 -13.00
N HIS A 188 5.80 11.09 -12.56
CA HIS A 188 4.79 11.60 -11.62
C HIS A 188 3.38 11.57 -12.23
N VAL A 189 3.21 11.98 -13.50
CA VAL A 189 1.90 11.92 -14.17
C VAL A 189 1.32 10.50 -14.15
N PHE A 190 2.13 9.48 -14.43
CA PHE A 190 1.68 8.08 -14.41
C PHE A 190 1.43 7.57 -12.99
N MET A 191 2.32 7.86 -12.04
CA MET A 191 2.14 7.48 -10.64
C MET A 191 0.85 8.03 -10.04
N PHE A 192 0.64 9.34 -10.15
CA PHE A 192 -0.55 10.01 -9.61
C PHE A 192 -1.80 9.74 -10.46
N GLY A 193 -1.65 9.56 -11.77
CA GLY A 193 -2.75 9.09 -12.63
C GLY A 193 -3.29 7.73 -12.20
N MET A 194 -2.40 6.80 -11.85
CA MET A 194 -2.78 5.49 -11.30
C MET A 194 -3.42 5.58 -9.91
N ILE A 195 -2.96 6.49 -9.04
CA ILE A 195 -3.63 6.79 -7.75
C ILE A 195 -5.08 7.22 -8.01
N VAL A 196 -5.30 8.19 -8.91
CA VAL A 196 -6.65 8.68 -9.22
C VAL A 196 -7.51 7.57 -9.81
N TRP A 197 -6.98 6.81 -10.77
CA TRP A 197 -7.71 5.73 -11.42
C TRP A 197 -8.11 4.61 -10.43
N LEU A 198 -7.16 4.11 -9.63
CA LEU A 198 -7.43 3.10 -8.61
C LEU A 198 -8.36 3.63 -7.51
N GLY A 199 -8.23 4.89 -7.10
CA GLY A 199 -9.14 5.53 -6.15
C GLY A 199 -10.57 5.58 -6.66
N VAL A 200 -10.79 6.04 -7.90
CA VAL A 200 -12.11 6.04 -8.54
C VAL A 200 -12.68 4.62 -8.64
N ARG A 201 -11.86 3.65 -9.05
CA ARG A 201 -12.26 2.24 -9.12
C ARG A 201 -12.65 1.69 -7.76
N SER A 202 -11.89 2.01 -6.72
CA SER A 202 -12.14 1.59 -5.36
C SER A 202 -13.45 2.16 -4.80
N VAL A 203 -13.76 3.44 -5.05
CA VAL A 203 -15.06 4.05 -4.68
C VAL A 203 -16.22 3.36 -5.40
N ARG A 204 -16.09 3.12 -6.70
CA ARG A 204 -17.17 2.59 -7.55
C ARG A 204 -17.48 1.13 -7.25
N LEU A 205 -16.44 0.30 -7.16
CA LEU A 205 -16.59 -1.15 -6.99
C LEU A 205 -16.80 -1.53 -5.52
N LYS A 206 -16.18 -0.78 -4.60
CA LYS A 206 -16.14 -1.10 -3.16
C LYS A 206 -15.66 -2.53 -2.92
N ASP A 207 -14.69 -2.96 -3.72
CA ASP A 207 -14.09 -4.29 -3.65
C ASP A 207 -12.81 -4.25 -2.81
N PHE A 208 -12.64 -5.26 -1.96
CA PHE A 208 -11.54 -5.28 -0.99
C PHE A 208 -10.17 -5.47 -1.64
N PHE A 209 -10.09 -6.19 -2.77
CA PHE A 209 -8.85 -6.32 -3.54
C PHE A 209 -8.50 -5.03 -4.29
N VAL A 210 -9.50 -4.33 -4.83
CA VAL A 210 -9.29 -3.04 -5.52
C VAL A 210 -8.83 -1.95 -4.53
N SER A 211 -9.46 -1.87 -3.36
CA SER A 211 -9.02 -0.94 -2.29
C SER A 211 -7.64 -1.29 -1.74
N SER A 212 -7.29 -2.59 -1.62
CA SER A 212 -5.95 -3.02 -1.24
C SER A 212 -4.90 -2.71 -2.31
N ALA A 213 -5.25 -2.84 -3.59
CA ALA A 213 -4.39 -2.41 -4.70
C ALA A 213 -4.14 -0.90 -4.68
N PHE A 214 -5.19 -0.11 -4.40
CA PHE A 214 -5.09 1.34 -4.23
C PHE A 214 -4.14 1.69 -3.08
N PHE A 215 -4.30 1.07 -1.91
CA PHE A 215 -3.44 1.24 -0.75
C PHE A 215 -1.98 0.86 -1.03
N LEU A 216 -1.74 -0.28 -1.66
CA LEU A 216 -0.39 -0.71 -2.05
C LEU A 216 0.26 0.32 -2.97
N TRP A 217 -0.47 0.76 -4.00
CA TRP A 217 0.06 1.73 -4.96
C TRP A 217 0.37 3.08 -4.31
N THR A 218 -0.51 3.59 -3.43
CA THR A 218 -0.23 4.85 -2.72
C THR A 218 1.01 4.76 -1.84
N ASN A 219 1.25 3.62 -1.17
CA ASN A 219 2.47 3.43 -0.39
C ASN A 219 3.73 3.37 -1.28
N LEU A 220 3.69 2.64 -2.40
CA LEU A 220 4.80 2.59 -3.35
C LEU A 220 5.13 3.99 -3.90
N VAL A 221 4.12 4.77 -4.28
CA VAL A 221 4.31 6.15 -4.76
C VAL A 221 4.84 7.04 -3.63
N MET A 222 4.34 6.89 -2.40
CA MET A 222 4.82 7.63 -1.23
C MET A 222 6.32 7.41 -1.03
N PHE A 223 6.78 6.16 -0.95
CA PHE A 223 8.20 5.84 -0.74
C PHE A 223 9.09 6.12 -1.97
N SER A 224 8.51 6.33 -3.15
CA SER A 224 9.25 6.70 -4.37
C SER A 224 9.25 8.22 -4.65
N SER A 225 8.50 9.00 -3.86
CA SER A 225 8.32 10.44 -4.06
C SER A 225 9.11 11.26 -3.06
N VAL A 226 9.59 12.44 -3.49
CA VAL A 226 10.25 13.41 -2.61
C VAL A 226 9.37 14.64 -2.37
N SER A 227 9.57 15.30 -1.22
CA SER A 227 9.01 16.62 -0.90
C SER A 227 7.47 16.66 -0.99
N PHE A 228 6.90 17.53 -1.84
CA PHE A 228 5.46 17.75 -1.92
C PHE A 228 4.67 16.52 -2.40
N TYR A 229 5.22 15.76 -3.35
CA TYR A 229 4.59 14.57 -3.90
C TYR A 229 4.44 13.46 -2.87
N TYR A 230 5.41 13.34 -1.94
CA TYR A 230 5.33 12.44 -0.80
C TYR A 230 4.04 12.67 0.00
N TYR A 231 3.73 13.93 0.35
CA TYR A 231 2.53 14.25 1.14
C TYR A 231 1.24 13.98 0.38
N ILE A 232 1.18 14.23 -0.94
CA ILE A 232 0.00 13.89 -1.73
C ILE A 232 -0.26 12.37 -1.68
N ALA A 233 0.78 11.57 -1.88
CA ALA A 233 0.68 10.11 -1.81
C ALA A 233 0.34 9.63 -0.40
N PHE A 234 0.90 10.27 0.64
CA PHE A 234 0.56 10.02 2.04
C PHE A 234 -0.93 10.26 2.32
N PHE A 235 -1.47 11.42 1.92
CA PHE A 235 -2.90 11.72 2.06
C PHE A 235 -3.77 10.71 1.28
N ALA A 236 -3.36 10.32 0.08
CA ALA A 236 -4.06 9.30 -0.68
C ALA A 236 -4.04 7.93 0.05
N SER A 237 -2.91 7.55 0.66
CA SER A 237 -2.80 6.34 1.49
C SER A 237 -3.73 6.42 2.72
N THR A 238 -3.77 7.59 3.38
CA THR A 238 -4.72 7.83 4.48
C THR A 238 -6.18 7.67 4.04
N ILE A 239 -6.53 8.12 2.83
CA ILE A 239 -7.88 7.94 2.25
C ILE A 239 -8.15 6.47 1.90
N ALA A 240 -7.14 5.69 1.51
CA ALA A 240 -7.30 4.28 1.19
C ALA A 240 -7.77 3.45 2.41
N LEU A 241 -7.38 3.82 3.63
CA LEU A 241 -7.76 3.13 4.87
C LEU A 241 -9.28 3.04 5.10
N PRO A 242 -10.06 4.15 5.11
CA PRO A 242 -11.51 4.06 5.23
C PRO A 242 -12.16 3.37 4.02
N MET A 243 -11.56 3.45 2.82
CA MET A 243 -12.07 2.75 1.63
C MET A 243 -11.92 1.23 1.76
N MET A 244 -10.79 0.76 2.28
CA MET A 244 -10.55 -0.64 2.62
C MET A 244 -11.56 -1.11 3.68
N TYR A 245 -11.79 -0.33 4.74
CA TYR A 245 -12.81 -0.65 5.75
C TYR A 245 -14.22 -0.77 5.14
N ILE A 246 -14.62 0.17 4.29
CA ILE A 246 -15.94 0.12 3.62
C ILE A 246 -16.07 -1.13 2.75
N SER A 247 -15.02 -1.46 2.00
CA SER A 247 -14.99 -2.62 1.12
C SER A 247 -15.02 -3.94 1.91
N MET A 248 -14.22 -4.05 2.97
CA MET A 248 -14.25 -5.18 3.90
C MET A 248 -15.62 -5.35 4.56
N LYS A 249 -16.25 -4.25 5.02
CA LYS A 249 -17.59 -4.31 5.59
C LYS A 249 -18.62 -4.82 4.58
N LYS A 250 -18.53 -4.37 3.32
CA LYS A 250 -19.42 -4.85 2.25
C LYS A 250 -19.24 -6.35 2.02
N GLU A 251 -18.01 -6.85 2.10
CA GLU A 251 -17.71 -8.27 1.95
C GLU A 251 -18.46 -9.11 2.99
N LEU A 252 -18.35 -8.74 4.27
CA LEU A 252 -19.04 -9.43 5.36
C LEU A 252 -20.56 -9.47 5.18
N LEU A 253 -21.15 -8.35 4.75
CA LEU A 253 -22.59 -8.27 4.54
C LEU A 253 -23.08 -9.03 3.31
N SER A 254 -22.19 -9.35 2.37
CA SER A 254 -22.55 -10.08 1.16
C SER A 254 -22.60 -11.59 1.42
N ASP A 255 -21.79 -12.08 2.37
CA ASP A 255 -21.76 -13.48 2.81
C ASP A 255 -23.02 -13.89 3.62
N ASP A 256 -23.72 -12.93 4.24
CA ASP A 256 -24.95 -13.21 5.03
C ASP A 256 -26.22 -13.40 4.18
N ILE A 257 -26.15 -13.23 2.85
CA ILE A 257 -27.30 -13.33 1.93
C ILE A 257 -27.37 -14.72 1.24
N CYS A 258 -26.59 -15.70 1.70
CA CYS A 258 -26.63 -17.10 1.23
C CYS A 258 -26.94 -18.06 2.38
#